data_AF-A0A1V3IJ38-F1
#
_entry.id   AF-A0A1V3IJ38-F1
#
_cell.length_a   1.000
_cell.length_b   1.000
_cell.length_c   1.000
_cell.angle_alpha   90.00
_cell.angle_beta   90.00
_cell.angle_gamma   90.00
#
_symmetry.space_group_name_H-M   'P 1'
#
loop_
_entity.id
_entity.type
_entity.pdbx_description
1 polymer ?
#
loop_
_entity_poly.entity_id
_entity_poly.type
_entity_poly.pdbx_seq_one_letter_code
_entity_poly.pdbx_strand_id
1 'polypeptide(L)'
;MSNLFFVIFLAVGFGIWKALDYFQLPNTFSILLLILTTVSGVLWCYHRFVVMPKRQRKIARAEQRSGQALTDEEKAKIEPISEGSEFLSSLFPVLAVVFFVRSFLFEPFQIPSGSMESTLRVGDFLVVNKYAYGIKDPIFQNTIVAGDKPQRGDVIVFKAPEQALLRTGLGATRAAYAENLALTSKNNMSGVDYIKRIVGQGGDRVIFDMEQKTLQIVYSKEGKPCDVNCETKTFEYSQNPTNPAFPNELELTEKGDVIHNVLISPYRRYAGPEFFPQEGNPTAEWVVPEGQYFVMGDNRDHSDDSRFWGFVPEKNIVGKATYIWMSLEKEPNEWPTGLRFERFFTAIK
;
A
#
# COMPACT_ATOMS: atom_id res chain seq x y z
N MET A 1 -0.40 28.61 28.23
CA MET A 1 0.47 28.68 27.03
C MET A 1 0.52 27.37 26.22
N SER A 2 0.07 26.22 26.75
CA SER A 2 0.14 24.91 26.03
C SER A 2 -0.65 24.83 24.72
N ASN A 3 -1.82 25.47 24.62
CA ASN A 3 -2.61 25.43 23.38
C ASN A 3 -1.93 26.14 22.20
N LEU A 4 -1.18 27.22 22.44
CA LEU A 4 -0.52 27.98 21.37
C LEU A 4 0.67 27.20 20.80
N PHE A 5 1.46 26.56 21.66
CA PHE A 5 2.56 25.69 21.23
C PHE A 5 2.05 24.52 20.39
N PHE A 6 0.97 23.87 20.81
CA PHE A 6 0.37 22.76 20.07
C PHE A 6 -0.15 23.19 18.69
N VAL A 7 -0.82 24.34 18.61
CA VAL A 7 -1.31 24.90 17.33
C VAL A 7 -0.15 25.26 16.40
N ILE A 8 0.91 25.89 16.91
CA ILE A 8 2.10 26.21 16.11
C ILE A 8 2.79 24.91 15.64
N PHE A 9 2.90 23.91 16.50
CA PHE A 9 3.48 22.61 16.13
C PHE A 9 2.71 21.94 15.00
N LEU A 10 1.37 21.91 15.08
CA LEU A 10 0.52 21.38 14.01
C LEU A 10 0.63 22.19 12.72
N ALA A 11 0.67 23.53 12.80
CA ALA A 11 0.81 24.39 11.63
C ALA A 11 2.16 24.22 10.93
N VAL A 12 3.25 24.14 11.70
CA VAL A 12 4.59 23.85 11.17
C VAL A 12 4.65 22.45 10.58
N GLY A 13 4.09 21.44 11.28
CA GLY A 13 3.99 20.07 10.77
C GLY A 13 3.25 20.00 9.44
N PHE A 14 2.11 20.69 9.31
CA PHE A 14 1.35 20.80 8.08
C PHE A 14 2.14 21.52 6.97
N GLY A 15 2.85 22.60 7.31
CA GLY A 15 3.70 23.34 6.37
C GLY A 15 4.86 22.50 5.82
N ILE A 16 5.55 21.74 6.70
CA ILE A 16 6.62 20.81 6.28
C ILE A 16 6.01 19.69 5.43
N TRP A 17 4.87 19.12 5.82
CA TRP A 17 4.20 18.11 5.02
C TRP A 17 3.87 18.63 3.61
N LYS A 18 3.26 19.81 3.50
CA LYS A 18 2.97 20.44 2.21
C LYS A 18 4.22 20.75 1.39
N ALA A 19 5.32 21.18 2.03
CA ALA A 19 6.58 21.41 1.34
C ALA A 19 7.18 20.10 0.80
N LEU A 20 7.15 19.02 1.58
CA LEU A 20 7.67 17.73 1.13
C LEU A 20 6.79 17.08 0.04
N ASP A 21 5.46 17.21 0.16
CA ASP A 21 4.52 16.84 -0.91
C ASP A 21 4.78 17.65 -2.18
N TYR A 22 5.11 18.94 -2.05
CA TYR A 22 5.50 19.79 -3.20
C TYR A 22 6.78 19.29 -3.88
N PHE A 23 7.75 18.76 -3.11
CA PHE A 23 8.95 18.15 -3.67
C PHE A 23 8.75 16.72 -4.20
N GLN A 24 7.54 16.15 -4.07
CA GLN A 24 7.16 14.83 -4.58
C GLN A 24 8.17 13.73 -4.23
N LEU A 25 8.75 13.79 -3.03
CA LEU A 25 9.67 12.76 -2.58
C LEU A 25 8.92 11.43 -2.40
N PRO A 26 9.48 10.29 -2.83
CA PRO A 26 8.86 9.00 -2.57
C PRO A 26 8.76 8.79 -1.06
N ASN A 27 7.61 8.30 -0.60
CA ASN A 27 7.38 7.97 0.81
C ASN A 27 7.57 9.17 1.78
N THR A 28 7.09 10.37 1.42
CA THR A 28 7.14 11.59 2.25
C THR A 28 6.80 11.36 3.73
N PHE A 29 5.76 10.58 4.01
CA PHE A 29 5.36 10.24 5.37
C PHE A 29 6.45 9.48 6.12
N SER A 30 7.12 8.52 5.47
CA SER A 30 8.22 7.75 6.07
C SER A 30 9.43 8.63 6.37
N ILE A 31 9.74 9.59 5.49
CA ILE A 31 10.81 10.58 5.70
C ILE A 31 10.48 11.48 6.90
N LEU A 32 9.26 12.01 6.96
CA LEU A 32 8.77 12.82 8.08
C LEU A 32 8.87 12.05 9.40
N LEU A 33 8.39 10.81 9.40
CA LEU A 33 8.41 9.95 10.57
C LEU A 33 9.85 9.63 11.00
N LEU A 34 10.76 9.39 10.06
CA LEU A 34 12.19 9.19 10.33
C LEU A 34 12.81 10.42 10.99
N ILE A 35 12.59 11.62 10.42
CA ILE A 35 13.12 12.88 10.95
C ILE A 35 12.58 13.10 12.36
N LEU A 36 11.26 12.96 12.56
CA LEU A 36 10.62 13.19 13.84
C LEU A 36 11.09 12.19 14.90
N THR A 37 11.25 10.92 14.52
CA THR A 37 11.79 9.85 15.41
C THR A 37 13.25 10.12 15.76
N THR A 38 14.05 10.60 14.80
CA THR A 38 15.47 10.92 15.02
C THR A 38 15.62 12.13 15.95
N VAL A 39 14.88 13.22 15.70
CA VAL A 39 14.91 14.43 16.53
C VAL A 39 14.43 14.13 17.95
N SER A 40 13.29 13.43 18.09
CA SER A 40 12.79 13.01 19.40
C SER A 40 13.76 12.08 20.13
N GLY A 41 14.41 11.16 19.42
CA GLY A 41 15.43 10.26 19.98
C GLY A 41 16.68 10.98 20.47
N VAL A 42 17.19 11.96 19.71
CA VAL A 42 18.33 12.77 20.14
C VAL A 42 17.99 13.58 21.39
N LEU A 43 16.79 14.20 21.42
CA LEU A 43 16.31 14.92 22.60
C LEU A 43 16.13 14.00 23.79
N TRP A 44 15.56 12.81 23.59
CA TRP A 44 15.38 11.80 24.62
C TRP A 44 16.71 11.36 25.22
N CYS A 45 17.71 11.07 24.38
CA CYS A 45 19.07 10.75 24.83
C CYS A 45 19.69 11.92 25.61
N TYR A 46 19.56 13.14 25.12
CA TYR A 46 20.07 14.34 25.81
C TYR A 46 19.41 14.52 27.19
N HIS A 47 18.09 14.40 27.29
CA HIS A 47 17.37 14.50 28.55
C HIS A 47 17.73 13.38 29.51
N ARG A 48 17.74 12.14 29.03
CA ARG A 48 17.98 10.94 29.83
C ARG A 48 19.40 10.87 30.38
N PHE A 49 20.40 11.20 29.55
CA PHE A 49 21.81 10.99 29.90
C PHE A 49 22.55 12.27 30.31
N VAL A 50 22.09 13.46 29.95
CA VAL A 50 22.76 14.73 30.30
C VAL A 50 21.96 15.53 31.32
N VAL A 51 20.68 15.79 31.05
CA VAL A 51 19.86 16.72 31.87
C VAL A 51 19.43 16.07 33.18
N MET A 52 18.82 14.88 33.14
CA MET A 52 18.34 14.17 34.34
C MET A 52 19.42 13.96 35.41
N PRO A 53 20.64 13.46 35.09
CA PRO A 53 21.67 13.30 36.11
C PRO A 53 22.22 14.64 36.63
N LYS A 54 22.28 15.70 35.80
CA LYS A 54 22.64 17.05 36.26
C LYS A 54 21.60 17.62 37.22
N ARG A 55 20.31 17.45 36.88
CA ARG A 55 19.18 17.89 37.69
C ARG A 55 19.13 17.15 39.03
N GLN A 56 19.28 15.82 39.03
CA GLN A 56 19.35 15.01 40.26
C GLN A 56 20.50 15.45 41.17
N ARG A 57 21.68 15.74 40.62
CA ARG A 57 22.82 16.25 41.41
C ARG A 57 22.55 17.63 42.00
N LYS A 58 21.88 18.52 41.26
CA LYS A 58 21.51 19.87 41.77
C LYS A 58 20.43 19.80 42.85
N ILE A 59 19.41 18.96 42.66
CA ILE A 59 18.35 18.74 43.66
C ILE A 59 18.95 18.14 44.93
N ALA A 60 19.81 17.10 44.82
CA ALA A 60 20.47 16.51 45.98
C ALA A 60 21.33 17.52 46.77
N ARG A 61 22.06 18.40 46.05
CA ARG A 61 22.83 19.50 46.69
C ARG A 61 21.93 20.55 47.34
N ALA A 62 20.76 20.82 46.75
CA ALA A 62 19.80 21.77 47.29
C ALA A 62 19.10 21.21 48.54
N GLU A 63 18.67 19.95 48.52
CA GLU A 63 18.09 19.22 49.67
C GLU A 63 19.10 19.10 50.81
N GLN A 64 20.37 18.85 50.49
CA GLN A 64 21.45 18.80 51.49
C GLN A 64 21.73 20.19 52.11
N ARG A 65 21.52 21.28 51.37
CA ARG A 65 21.71 22.66 51.87
C ARG A 65 20.52 23.17 52.68
N SER A 66 19.29 22.80 52.31
CA SER A 66 18.08 23.18 53.05
C SER A 66 17.82 22.30 54.27
N GLY A 67 18.41 21.10 54.33
CA GLY A 67 18.16 20.12 55.40
C GLY A 67 16.75 19.54 55.38
N GLN A 68 15.97 19.81 54.33
CA GLN A 68 14.59 19.36 54.12
C GLN A 68 14.40 18.92 52.67
N ALA A 69 13.52 17.94 52.44
CA ALA A 69 13.15 17.54 51.10
C ALA A 69 12.43 18.70 50.40
N LEU A 70 12.94 19.13 49.25
CA LEU A 70 12.32 20.21 48.47
C LEU A 70 10.96 19.76 47.92
N THR A 71 10.01 20.69 47.90
CA THR A 71 8.69 20.49 47.29
C THR A 71 8.80 20.38 45.77
N ASP A 72 7.80 19.78 45.12
CA ASP A 72 7.81 19.56 43.66
C ASP A 72 7.87 20.86 42.86
N GLU A 73 7.28 21.95 43.38
CA GLU A 73 7.35 23.28 42.79
C GLU A 73 8.77 23.87 42.82
N GLU A 74 9.50 23.66 43.90
CA GLU A 74 10.89 24.13 44.03
C GLU A 74 11.83 23.30 43.17
N LYS A 75 11.58 21.98 43.06
CA LYS A 75 12.29 21.07 42.16
C LYS A 75 12.03 21.38 40.68
N ALA A 76 10.87 21.95 40.34
CA ALA A 76 10.55 22.38 38.98
C ALA A 76 11.28 23.68 38.58
N LYS A 77 11.58 24.56 39.54
CA LYS A 77 12.37 25.79 39.30
C LYS A 77 13.87 25.53 39.13
N ILE A 78 14.38 24.41 39.64
CA ILE A 78 15.78 24.00 39.48
C ILE A 78 15.95 23.40 38.07
N GLU A 79 16.56 24.20 37.19
CA GLU A 79 16.87 23.87 35.79
C GLU A 79 15.61 23.74 34.92
N PRO A 80 14.96 24.88 34.58
CA PRO A 80 13.73 24.87 33.79
C PRO A 80 14.01 24.22 32.42
N ILE A 81 13.32 23.12 32.16
CA ILE A 81 13.37 22.43 30.88
C ILE A 81 12.40 23.16 29.94
N SER A 82 12.80 23.39 28.69
CA SER A 82 11.88 23.93 27.69
C SER A 82 10.74 22.95 27.45
N GLU A 83 9.49 23.39 27.64
CA GLU A 83 8.28 22.57 27.51
C GLU A 83 8.24 21.79 26.18
N GLY A 84 8.62 22.44 25.07
CA GLY A 84 8.62 21.81 23.75
C GLY A 84 9.64 20.68 23.58
N SER A 85 10.81 20.77 24.23
CA SER A 85 11.83 19.71 24.16
C SER A 85 11.43 18.49 24.99
N GLU A 86 10.80 18.71 26.14
CA GLU A 86 10.26 17.64 26.98
C GLU A 86 9.11 16.90 26.26
N PHE A 87 8.20 17.66 25.62
CA PHE A 87 7.14 17.10 24.79
C PHE A 87 7.68 16.27 23.62
N LEU A 88 8.63 16.80 22.84
CA LEU A 88 9.22 16.05 21.73
C LEU A 88 9.97 14.79 22.20
N SER A 89 10.69 14.89 23.31
CA SER A 89 11.42 13.77 23.92
C SER A 89 10.46 12.66 24.39
N SER A 90 9.31 13.01 24.97
CA SER A 90 8.37 12.01 25.49
C SER A 90 7.65 11.22 24.38
N LEU A 91 7.57 11.79 23.17
CA LEU A 91 7.01 11.11 21.99
C LEU A 91 7.92 10.01 21.43
N PHE A 92 9.23 10.02 21.76
CA PHE A 92 10.20 9.10 21.15
C PHE A 92 9.81 7.61 21.21
N PRO A 93 9.39 7.03 22.35
CA PRO A 93 9.06 5.60 22.39
C PRO A 93 7.89 5.24 21.46
N VAL A 94 6.87 6.10 21.40
CA VAL A 94 5.71 5.91 20.53
C VAL A 94 6.12 6.06 19.07
N LEU A 95 6.86 7.12 18.73
CA LEU A 95 7.35 7.35 17.37
C LEU A 95 8.29 6.25 16.90
N ALA A 96 9.18 5.75 17.77
CA ALA A 96 10.09 4.66 17.45
C ALA A 96 9.33 3.36 17.15
N VAL A 97 8.30 3.03 17.93
CA VAL A 97 7.44 1.88 17.66
C VAL A 97 6.69 2.06 16.34
N VAL A 98 6.04 3.21 16.13
CA VAL A 98 5.31 3.49 14.89
C VAL A 98 6.25 3.49 13.68
N PHE A 99 7.44 4.07 13.81
CA PHE A 99 8.47 4.06 12.78
C PHE A 99 8.94 2.66 12.47
N PHE A 100 9.23 1.84 13.48
CA PHE A 100 9.68 0.47 13.26
C PHE A 100 8.57 -0.37 12.63
N VAL A 101 7.36 -0.33 13.18
CA VAL A 101 6.20 -1.05 12.63
C VAL A 101 5.91 -0.63 11.19
N ARG A 102 5.95 0.67 10.89
CA ARG A 102 5.66 1.16 9.53
C ARG A 102 6.79 0.89 8.53
N SER A 103 8.04 1.06 8.95
CA SER A 103 9.21 0.92 8.06
C SER A 103 9.48 -0.53 7.73
N PHE A 104 9.13 -1.43 8.65
CA PHE A 104 9.52 -2.83 8.59
C PHE A 104 8.30 -3.74 8.46
N LEU A 105 7.32 -3.66 9.36
CA LEU A 105 6.28 -4.69 9.47
C LEU A 105 5.08 -4.47 8.54
N PHE A 106 4.42 -3.32 8.59
CA PHE A 106 3.10 -3.13 7.97
C PHE A 106 2.90 -1.71 7.43
N GLU A 107 2.43 -1.62 6.20
CA GLU A 107 1.92 -0.37 5.63
C GLU A 107 0.40 -0.46 5.50
N PRO A 108 -0.36 0.42 6.19
CA PRO A 108 -1.81 0.44 6.05
C PRO A 108 -2.19 1.10 4.72
N PHE A 109 -2.91 0.37 3.88
CA PHE A 109 -3.49 0.88 2.65
C PHE A 109 -5.01 0.96 2.78
N GLN A 110 -5.61 2.06 2.36
CA GLN A 110 -7.06 2.15 2.20
C GLN A 110 -7.42 1.80 0.77
N ILE A 111 -8.49 1.02 0.56
CA ILE A 111 -9.04 0.71 -0.76
C ILE A 111 -9.93 1.86 -1.24
N PRO A 112 -9.53 2.61 -2.29
CA PRO A 112 -10.31 3.73 -2.79
C PRO A 112 -11.27 3.33 -3.92
N SER A 113 -11.10 2.16 -4.53
CA SER A 113 -11.84 1.73 -5.73
C SER A 113 -12.31 0.28 -5.68
N GLY A 114 -13.38 -0.03 -6.42
CA GLY A 114 -14.03 -1.35 -6.44
C GLY A 114 -13.41 -2.38 -7.39
N SER A 115 -12.23 -2.13 -7.97
CA SER A 115 -11.61 -3.04 -8.96
C SER A 115 -11.27 -4.44 -8.43
N MET A 116 -11.20 -4.59 -7.10
CA MET A 116 -10.92 -5.84 -6.41
C MET A 116 -12.15 -6.42 -5.71
N GLU A 117 -13.35 -5.90 -5.96
CA GLU A 117 -14.60 -6.49 -5.46
C GLU A 117 -14.84 -7.83 -6.17
N SER A 118 -15.24 -8.92 -5.53
CA SER A 118 -15.85 -9.11 -4.21
C SER A 118 -14.85 -9.28 -3.05
N THR A 119 -13.56 -9.49 -3.35
CA THR A 119 -12.52 -9.78 -2.36
C THR A 119 -12.23 -8.58 -1.47
N LEU A 120 -12.01 -7.40 -2.06
CA LEU A 120 -11.72 -6.15 -1.37
C LEU A 120 -12.75 -5.10 -1.76
N ARG A 121 -13.39 -4.49 -0.76
CA ARG A 121 -14.43 -3.48 -0.96
C ARG A 121 -13.89 -2.08 -0.72
N VAL A 122 -14.49 -1.09 -1.37
CA VAL A 122 -14.22 0.33 -1.09
C VAL A 122 -14.37 0.59 0.41
N GLY A 123 -13.37 1.23 1.02
CA GLY A 123 -13.32 1.47 2.47
C GLY A 123 -12.66 0.36 3.30
N ASP A 124 -12.21 -0.74 2.70
CA ASP A 124 -11.34 -1.71 3.38
C ASP A 124 -9.96 -1.11 3.67
N PHE A 125 -9.39 -1.45 4.83
CA PHE A 125 -8.04 -1.10 5.22
C PHE A 125 -7.19 -2.37 5.32
N LEU A 126 -6.13 -2.41 4.52
CA LEU A 126 -5.30 -3.58 4.33
C LEU A 126 -4.03 -3.50 5.16
N VAL A 127 -3.59 -4.68 5.58
CA VAL A 127 -2.23 -4.94 6.04
C VAL A 127 -1.46 -5.56 4.88
N VAL A 128 -0.41 -4.86 4.44
CA VAL A 128 0.48 -5.33 3.38
C VAL A 128 1.78 -5.82 3.99
N ASN A 129 2.09 -7.09 3.76
CA ASN A 129 3.35 -7.71 4.13
C ASN A 129 4.40 -7.40 3.05
N LYS A 130 5.33 -6.50 3.38
CA LYS A 130 6.44 -6.12 2.50
C LYS A 130 7.53 -7.19 2.42
N TYR A 131 7.63 -8.05 3.43
CA TYR A 131 8.63 -9.11 3.51
C TYR A 131 8.31 -10.34 2.69
N ALA A 132 7.05 -10.49 2.26
CA ALA A 132 6.63 -11.62 1.44
C ALA A 132 7.54 -11.83 0.24
N TYR A 133 8.10 -10.73 -0.31
CA TYR A 133 8.95 -10.75 -1.49
C TYR A 133 10.38 -10.22 -1.24
N GLY A 134 10.85 -10.35 0.01
CA GLY A 134 12.18 -9.92 0.43
C GLY A 134 12.21 -8.59 1.17
N ILE A 135 13.37 -8.27 1.75
CA ILE A 135 13.58 -7.03 2.50
C ILE A 135 13.99 -5.94 1.50
N LYS A 136 13.14 -4.93 1.33
CA LYS A 136 13.44 -3.74 0.52
C LYS A 136 13.84 -2.58 1.41
N ASP A 137 14.72 -1.71 0.91
CA ASP A 137 15.04 -0.48 1.61
C ASP A 137 13.83 0.49 1.61
N PRO A 138 13.54 1.17 2.73
CA PRO A 138 12.31 1.95 2.87
C PRO A 138 12.28 3.25 2.05
N ILE A 139 13.40 3.66 1.45
CA ILE A 139 13.55 4.96 0.77
C ILE A 139 13.57 4.78 -0.76
N PHE A 140 14.41 3.87 -1.25
CA PHE A 140 14.68 3.60 -2.67
C PHE A 140 14.11 2.26 -3.16
N GLN A 141 13.51 1.44 -2.28
CA GLN A 141 12.88 0.14 -2.59
C GLN A 141 13.79 -0.90 -3.26
N ASN A 142 15.11 -0.77 -3.12
CA ASN A 142 16.08 -1.77 -3.57
C ASN A 142 16.03 -3.00 -2.66
N THR A 143 16.12 -4.19 -3.26
CA THR A 143 16.13 -5.45 -2.53
C THR A 143 17.47 -5.63 -1.80
N ILE A 144 17.42 -5.64 -0.47
CA ILE A 144 18.55 -5.91 0.42
C ILE A 144 18.72 -7.42 0.62
N VAL A 145 17.60 -8.12 0.84
CA VAL A 145 17.57 -9.58 1.03
C VAL A 145 16.51 -10.15 0.09
N ALA A 146 16.93 -11.09 -0.77
CA ALA A 146 16.01 -11.80 -1.64
C ALA A 146 15.06 -12.67 -0.80
N GLY A 147 13.76 -12.51 -1.03
CA GLY A 147 12.73 -13.37 -0.46
C GLY A 147 12.13 -14.30 -1.51
N ASP A 148 10.95 -14.83 -1.22
CA ASP A 148 10.18 -15.62 -2.18
C ASP A 148 9.69 -14.73 -3.33
N LYS A 149 9.55 -15.31 -4.52
CA LYS A 149 8.97 -14.57 -5.64
C LYS A 149 7.44 -14.50 -5.50
N PRO A 150 6.79 -13.40 -5.90
CA PRO A 150 5.33 -13.34 -6.04
C PRO A 150 4.79 -14.52 -6.85
N GLN A 151 3.75 -15.17 -6.34
CA GLN A 151 3.17 -16.36 -6.94
C GLN A 151 1.82 -16.06 -7.58
N ARG A 152 1.37 -16.92 -8.49
CA ARG A 152 0.01 -16.86 -9.03
C ARG A 152 -1.02 -16.93 -7.90
N GLY A 153 -2.06 -16.13 -8.01
CA GLY A 153 -3.11 -15.98 -7.01
C GLY A 153 -2.80 -14.94 -5.94
N ASP A 154 -1.55 -14.47 -5.78
CA ASP A 154 -1.26 -13.47 -4.76
C ASP A 154 -1.94 -12.12 -5.06
N VAL A 155 -2.59 -11.54 -4.06
CA VAL A 155 -3.03 -10.14 -4.11
C VAL A 155 -1.86 -9.24 -3.73
N ILE A 156 -1.44 -8.39 -4.65
CA ILE A 156 -0.26 -7.54 -4.49
C ILE A 156 -0.59 -6.06 -4.57
N VAL A 157 0.18 -5.27 -3.83
CA VAL A 157 0.26 -3.82 -3.99
C VAL A 157 1.50 -3.50 -4.80
N PHE A 158 1.39 -2.67 -5.83
CA PHE A 158 2.49 -2.29 -6.70
C PHE A 158 2.35 -0.85 -7.19
N LYS A 159 3.49 -0.23 -7.53
CA LYS A 159 3.51 1.08 -8.18
C LYS A 159 3.08 0.93 -9.64
N ALA A 160 2.06 1.69 -10.04
CA ALA A 160 1.51 1.63 -11.39
C ALA A 160 2.62 1.82 -12.45
N PRO A 161 2.73 0.93 -13.45
CA PRO A 161 3.70 1.10 -14.52
C PRO A 161 3.31 2.29 -15.41
N GLU A 162 4.29 2.84 -16.14
CA GLU A 162 4.10 4.02 -16.99
C GLU A 162 2.95 3.85 -17.99
N GLN A 163 2.82 2.65 -18.57
CA GLN A 163 1.75 2.33 -19.52
C GLN A 163 0.36 2.43 -18.90
N ALA A 164 0.21 2.05 -17.62
CA ALA A 164 -1.05 2.17 -16.89
C ALA A 164 -1.41 3.65 -16.68
N LEU A 165 -0.44 4.47 -16.26
CA LEU A 165 -0.64 5.90 -16.04
C LEU A 165 -1.01 6.63 -17.34
N LEU A 166 -0.36 6.29 -18.45
CA LEU A 166 -0.66 6.85 -19.77
C LEU A 166 -2.08 6.49 -20.23
N ARG A 167 -2.52 5.24 -20.01
CA ARG A 167 -3.86 4.80 -20.37
C ARG A 167 -4.94 5.49 -19.54
N THR A 168 -4.76 5.58 -18.22
CA THR A 168 -5.69 6.34 -17.36
C THR A 168 -5.74 7.82 -17.77
N GLY A 169 -4.60 8.40 -18.18
CA GLY A 169 -4.51 9.78 -18.67
C GLY A 169 -5.20 10.04 -20.02
N LEU A 170 -5.31 9.03 -20.89
CA LEU A 170 -5.96 9.13 -22.19
C LEU A 170 -7.48 8.94 -22.14
N GLY A 171 -8.03 8.49 -21.01
CA GLY A 171 -9.47 8.19 -20.83
C GLY A 171 -10.18 8.91 -19.69
N ALA A 172 -9.48 9.69 -18.85
CA ALA A 172 -10.09 10.40 -17.72
C ALA A 172 -10.28 11.90 -18.01
N THR A 173 -11.26 12.52 -17.33
CA THR A 173 -11.61 13.94 -17.46
C THR A 173 -10.37 14.86 -17.36
N ARG A 174 -10.44 16.07 -17.94
CA ARG A 174 -9.36 17.08 -17.89
C ARG A 174 -8.78 17.34 -16.49
N ALA A 175 -9.55 17.09 -15.42
CA ALA A 175 -9.10 17.17 -14.03
C ALA A 175 -8.17 16.01 -13.64
N ALA A 176 -8.51 14.77 -14.00
CA ALA A 176 -7.64 13.60 -13.81
C ALA A 176 -6.39 13.66 -14.71
N TYR A 177 -6.50 14.26 -15.91
CA TYR A 177 -5.33 14.54 -16.75
C TYR A 177 -4.36 15.52 -16.07
N ALA A 178 -4.84 16.61 -15.46
CA ALA A 178 -3.98 17.58 -14.78
C ALA A 178 -3.32 17.02 -13.50
N GLU A 179 -4.03 16.15 -12.77
CA GLU A 179 -3.51 15.47 -11.58
C GLU A 179 -2.47 14.40 -11.95
N ASN A 180 -2.69 13.62 -13.01
CA ASN A 180 -1.74 12.59 -13.48
C ASN A 180 -0.55 13.17 -14.28
N LEU A 181 -0.70 14.30 -14.96
CA LEU A 181 0.40 14.97 -15.68
C LEU A 181 1.39 15.64 -14.70
N ALA A 182 0.91 16.08 -13.54
CA ALA A 182 1.78 16.53 -12.45
C ALA A 182 2.61 15.38 -11.82
N LEU A 183 2.21 14.11 -12.03
CA LEU A 183 2.89 12.90 -11.55
C LEU A 183 3.85 12.28 -12.57
N THR A 184 3.67 12.54 -13.87
CA THR A 184 4.47 11.92 -14.96
C THR A 184 5.62 12.80 -15.48
N SER A 185 5.73 14.05 -15.02
CA SER A 185 6.63 15.07 -15.59
C SER A 185 8.13 14.94 -15.26
N LYS A 186 8.57 14.06 -14.36
CA LYS A 186 10.02 13.92 -14.04
C LYS A 186 10.41 12.52 -13.57
N ASN A 187 10.71 11.59 -14.48
CA ASN A 187 11.52 10.36 -14.27
C ASN A 187 11.39 9.62 -12.91
N ASN A 188 10.26 9.74 -12.22
CA ASN A 188 10.04 9.20 -10.90
C ASN A 188 8.72 8.45 -11.00
N MET A 189 8.81 7.11 -11.10
CA MET A 189 7.68 6.17 -11.17
C MET A 189 6.87 6.13 -9.85
N SER A 190 6.76 7.25 -9.15
CA SER A 190 6.18 7.34 -7.81
C SER A 190 4.94 8.21 -7.84
N GLY A 191 3.77 7.59 -7.79
CA GLY A 191 2.56 8.32 -7.43
C GLY A 191 1.48 7.41 -6.91
N VAL A 192 1.04 6.47 -7.75
CA VAL A 192 -0.19 5.73 -7.49
C VAL A 192 0.09 4.26 -7.23
N ASP A 193 -0.34 3.80 -6.07
CA ASP A 193 -0.33 2.38 -5.68
C ASP A 193 -1.58 1.69 -6.24
N TYR A 194 -1.37 0.58 -6.94
CA TYR A 194 -2.42 -0.27 -7.48
C TYR A 194 -2.46 -1.58 -6.71
N ILE A 195 -3.65 -2.15 -6.62
CA ILE A 195 -3.89 -3.44 -5.97
C ILE A 195 -4.60 -4.34 -6.96
N LYS A 196 -3.98 -5.47 -7.28
CA LYS A 196 -4.47 -6.48 -8.23
C LYS A 196 -4.01 -7.87 -7.81
N ARG A 197 -4.65 -8.90 -8.36
CA ARG A 197 -4.25 -10.30 -8.19
C ARG A 197 -3.32 -10.74 -9.31
N ILE A 198 -2.24 -11.43 -8.98
CA ILE A 198 -1.37 -12.05 -9.97
C ILE A 198 -2.11 -13.23 -10.61
N VAL A 199 -2.28 -13.19 -11.92
CA VAL A 199 -2.83 -14.31 -12.69
C VAL A 199 -1.71 -15.05 -13.40
N GLY A 200 -0.78 -14.34 -14.05
CA GLY A 200 0.36 -14.91 -14.75
C GLY A 200 1.70 -14.40 -14.21
N GLN A 201 2.71 -15.24 -14.25
CA GLN A 201 4.11 -14.93 -13.95
C GLN A 201 4.98 -15.13 -15.20
N GLY A 202 6.23 -14.66 -15.15
CA GLY A 202 7.17 -14.79 -16.28
C GLY A 202 7.20 -16.19 -16.89
N GLY A 203 7.10 -16.25 -18.22
CA GLY A 203 7.01 -17.49 -19.00
C GLY A 203 5.59 -17.99 -19.26
N ASP A 204 4.58 -17.50 -18.53
CA ASP A 204 3.19 -17.92 -18.75
C ASP A 204 2.62 -17.34 -20.03
N ARG A 205 1.84 -18.14 -20.75
CA ARG A 205 0.90 -17.64 -21.76
C ARG A 205 -0.49 -17.57 -21.12
N VAL A 206 -1.01 -16.36 -20.95
CA VAL A 206 -2.36 -16.08 -20.43
C VAL A 206 -3.29 -15.86 -21.61
N ILE A 207 -4.40 -16.59 -21.63
CA ILE A 207 -5.44 -16.55 -22.66
C ILE A 207 -6.75 -16.17 -21.97
N PHE A 208 -7.40 -15.12 -22.47
CA PHE A 208 -8.70 -14.66 -21.96
C PHE A 208 -9.79 -14.83 -23.00
N ASP A 209 -10.79 -15.65 -22.68
CA ASP A 209 -11.98 -15.83 -23.52
C ASP A 209 -12.90 -14.61 -23.35
N MET A 210 -13.08 -13.82 -24.40
CA MET A 210 -13.89 -12.59 -24.36
C MET A 210 -15.40 -12.86 -24.23
N GLU A 211 -15.88 -14.00 -24.71
CA GLU A 211 -17.30 -14.35 -24.71
C GLU A 211 -17.71 -14.95 -23.38
N GLN A 212 -16.94 -15.92 -22.90
CA GLN A 212 -17.17 -16.63 -21.64
C GLN A 212 -16.58 -15.90 -20.44
N LYS A 213 -15.65 -14.96 -20.67
CA LYS A 213 -14.90 -14.21 -19.64
C LYS A 213 -14.10 -15.10 -18.71
N THR A 214 -13.56 -16.19 -19.26
CA THR A 214 -12.80 -17.21 -18.54
C THR A 214 -11.31 -17.11 -18.87
N LEU A 215 -10.48 -17.65 -17.97
CA LEU A 215 -9.03 -17.65 -18.10
C LEU A 215 -8.48 -19.05 -18.37
N GLN A 216 -7.43 -19.08 -19.19
CA GLN A 216 -6.57 -20.23 -19.38
C GLN A 216 -5.12 -19.79 -19.31
N ILE A 217 -4.29 -20.59 -18.63
CA ILE A 217 -2.85 -20.37 -18.54
C ILE A 217 -2.13 -21.58 -19.12
N VAL A 218 -1.24 -21.34 -20.07
CA VAL A 218 -0.34 -22.35 -20.63
C VAL A 218 1.07 -22.04 -20.13
N TYR A 219 1.72 -23.01 -19.50
CA TYR A 219 3.04 -22.82 -18.87
C TYR A 219 3.92 -24.05 -19.01
N SER A 220 5.24 -23.84 -18.96
CA SER A 220 6.22 -24.93 -18.90
C SER A 220 6.45 -25.36 -17.44
N LYS A 221 6.73 -26.65 -17.21
CA LYS A 221 7.21 -27.15 -15.91
C LYS A 221 8.51 -26.49 -15.45
N GLU A 222 9.28 -25.93 -16.38
CA GLU A 222 10.57 -25.29 -16.12
C GLU A 222 10.47 -23.77 -15.91
N GLY A 223 9.25 -23.21 -15.91
CA GLY A 223 9.02 -21.78 -15.66
C GLY A 223 9.52 -20.82 -16.75
N LYS A 224 9.69 -21.32 -17.98
CA LYS A 224 10.05 -20.55 -19.18
C LYS A 224 8.86 -20.48 -20.16
N PRO A 225 8.87 -19.54 -21.14
CA PRO A 225 7.93 -19.55 -22.25
C PRO A 225 7.82 -20.95 -22.86
N CYS A 226 6.59 -21.46 -22.95
CA CYS A 226 6.40 -22.85 -23.28
C CYS A 226 6.42 -23.10 -24.80
N ASP A 227 7.55 -23.61 -25.29
CA ASP A 227 7.69 -24.07 -26.67
C ASP A 227 7.54 -25.60 -26.80
N VAL A 228 7.77 -26.36 -25.72
CA VAL A 228 7.72 -27.84 -25.66
C VAL A 228 7.25 -28.32 -24.28
N ASN A 229 6.44 -29.40 -24.24
CA ASN A 229 5.91 -30.03 -23.02
C ASN A 229 5.07 -29.11 -22.11
N CYS A 230 4.13 -28.37 -22.71
CA CYS A 230 3.28 -27.43 -21.98
C CYS A 230 2.21 -28.10 -21.14
N GLU A 231 1.97 -27.53 -19.96
CA GLU A 231 0.77 -27.77 -19.19
C GLU A 231 -0.22 -26.63 -19.42
N THR A 232 -1.50 -27.00 -19.50
CA THR A 232 -2.59 -26.04 -19.65
C THR A 232 -3.48 -26.14 -18.43
N LYS A 233 -3.66 -25.01 -17.75
CA LYS A 233 -4.61 -24.85 -16.66
C LYS A 233 -5.78 -23.99 -17.14
N THR A 234 -6.94 -24.62 -17.27
CA THR A 234 -8.21 -23.93 -17.51
C THR A 234 -8.84 -23.61 -16.17
N PHE A 235 -9.26 -22.36 -15.97
CA PHE A 235 -9.91 -21.94 -14.73
C PHE A 235 -11.36 -22.40 -14.74
N GLU A 236 -11.84 -22.90 -13.61
CA GLU A 236 -13.23 -23.32 -13.44
C GLU A 236 -14.03 -22.23 -12.72
N TYR A 237 -15.30 -22.09 -13.09
CA TYR A 237 -16.20 -21.08 -12.54
C TYR A 237 -17.49 -21.73 -12.06
N SER A 238 -17.89 -21.42 -10.82
CA SER A 238 -19.20 -21.80 -10.30
C SER A 238 -19.94 -20.58 -9.79
N GLN A 239 -21.15 -20.37 -10.29
CA GLN A 239 -21.97 -19.22 -9.90
C GLN A 239 -22.40 -19.31 -8.44
N ASN A 240 -22.18 -18.24 -7.69
CA ASN A 240 -22.65 -18.09 -6.32
C ASN A 240 -24.10 -17.56 -6.31
N PRO A 241 -24.84 -17.71 -5.20
CA PRO A 241 -26.11 -17.03 -5.01
C PRO A 241 -25.98 -15.52 -5.22
N THR A 242 -27.05 -14.87 -5.68
CA THR A 242 -27.06 -13.42 -5.89
C THR A 242 -26.62 -12.68 -4.63
N ASN A 243 -25.58 -11.87 -4.76
CA ASN A 243 -25.06 -11.06 -3.68
C ASN A 243 -25.86 -9.75 -3.59
N PRO A 244 -26.57 -9.46 -2.48
CA PRO A 244 -27.34 -8.23 -2.35
C PRO A 244 -26.49 -6.95 -2.45
N ALA A 245 -25.18 -7.03 -2.18
CA ALA A 245 -24.26 -5.91 -2.34
C ALA A 245 -24.00 -5.58 -3.81
N PHE A 246 -24.17 -6.54 -4.72
CA PHE A 246 -23.90 -6.40 -6.15
C PHE A 246 -25.07 -6.96 -6.98
N PRO A 247 -26.26 -6.37 -6.90
CA PRO A 247 -27.48 -6.96 -7.46
C PRO A 247 -27.47 -7.06 -9.01
N ASN A 248 -26.60 -6.29 -9.67
CA ASN A 248 -26.47 -6.25 -11.13
C ASN A 248 -25.28 -7.05 -11.66
N GLU A 249 -24.48 -7.65 -10.78
CA GLU A 249 -23.26 -8.39 -11.13
C GLU A 249 -23.44 -9.88 -10.80
N LEU A 250 -22.75 -10.73 -11.55
CA LEU A 250 -22.63 -12.15 -11.26
C LEU A 250 -21.41 -12.39 -10.40
N GLU A 251 -21.61 -12.86 -9.18
CA GLU A 251 -20.51 -13.34 -8.34
C GLU A 251 -20.22 -14.80 -8.66
N LEU A 252 -19.01 -15.09 -9.11
CA LEU A 252 -18.56 -16.45 -9.44
C LEU A 252 -17.42 -16.84 -8.51
N THR A 253 -17.41 -18.10 -8.06
CA THR A 253 -16.22 -18.70 -7.46
C THR A 253 -15.31 -19.17 -8.59
N GLU A 254 -14.13 -18.56 -8.71
CA GLU A 254 -13.09 -18.93 -9.66
C GLU A 254 -12.09 -19.89 -8.99
N LYS A 255 -11.80 -21.01 -9.67
CA LYS A 255 -10.82 -22.01 -9.24
C LYS A 255 -9.68 -22.08 -10.25
N GLY A 256 -8.54 -21.51 -9.87
CA GLY A 256 -7.29 -21.58 -10.62
C GLY A 256 -6.15 -22.13 -9.73
N ASP A 257 -5.11 -21.33 -9.52
CA ASP A 257 -4.08 -21.61 -8.51
C ASP A 257 -4.57 -21.39 -7.08
N VAL A 258 -5.47 -20.40 -6.90
CA VAL A 258 -6.15 -20.10 -5.64
C VAL A 258 -7.64 -19.94 -5.90
N ILE A 259 -8.46 -20.42 -4.96
CA ILE A 259 -9.92 -20.29 -5.03
C ILE A 259 -10.34 -18.95 -4.42
N HIS A 260 -11.00 -18.12 -5.21
CA HIS A 260 -11.50 -16.80 -4.79
C HIS A 260 -12.76 -16.42 -5.57
N ASN A 261 -13.41 -15.31 -5.16
CA ASN A 261 -14.60 -14.80 -5.83
C ASN A 261 -14.24 -13.69 -6.82
N VAL A 262 -14.92 -13.69 -7.96
CA VAL A 262 -14.83 -12.64 -8.97
C VAL A 262 -16.22 -12.08 -9.27
N LEU A 263 -16.29 -10.80 -9.62
CA LEU A 263 -17.51 -10.17 -10.14
C LEU A 263 -17.43 -10.04 -11.65
N ILE A 264 -18.51 -10.44 -12.31
CA ILE A 264 -18.67 -10.35 -13.76
C ILE A 264 -20.00 -9.66 -14.09
N SER A 265 -19.94 -8.65 -14.94
CA SER A 265 -21.11 -7.97 -15.46
C SER A 265 -21.70 -8.78 -16.61
N PRO A 266 -22.97 -9.21 -16.54
CA PRO A 266 -23.59 -9.95 -17.64
C PRO A 266 -23.79 -9.08 -18.89
N TYR A 267 -23.72 -7.76 -18.75
CA TYR A 267 -23.98 -6.79 -19.83
C TYR A 267 -22.72 -6.30 -20.54
N ARG A 268 -21.55 -6.35 -19.88
CA ARG A 268 -20.30 -5.89 -20.46
C ARG A 268 -19.81 -6.87 -21.55
N ARG A 269 -19.51 -6.36 -22.74
CA ARG A 269 -18.91 -7.12 -23.85
C ARG A 269 -17.54 -6.56 -24.17
N TYR A 270 -16.51 -7.40 -24.15
CA TYR A 270 -15.17 -6.97 -24.53
C TYR A 270 -15.04 -6.89 -26.05
N ALA A 271 -14.38 -5.85 -26.53
CA ALA A 271 -13.92 -5.75 -27.90
C ALA A 271 -12.38 -5.81 -27.95
N GLY A 272 -11.86 -6.53 -28.94
CA GLY A 272 -10.42 -6.75 -29.11
C GLY A 272 -9.53 -5.50 -29.05
N PRO A 273 -9.87 -4.38 -29.71
CA PRO A 273 -9.06 -3.16 -29.71
C PRO A 273 -8.90 -2.49 -28.34
N GLU A 274 -9.70 -2.88 -27.34
CA GLU A 274 -9.59 -2.34 -25.99
C GLU A 274 -8.37 -2.90 -25.27
N PHE A 275 -7.92 -4.10 -25.62
CA PHE A 275 -6.86 -4.80 -24.94
C PHE A 275 -5.46 -4.30 -25.30
N PHE A 276 -4.53 -4.47 -24.37
CA PHE A 276 -3.11 -4.24 -24.60
C PHE A 276 -2.63 -5.17 -25.73
N PRO A 277 -2.18 -4.63 -26.87
CA PRO A 277 -1.66 -5.47 -27.94
C PRO A 277 -0.24 -5.93 -27.59
N GLN A 278 0.03 -7.23 -27.72
CA GLN A 278 1.39 -7.76 -27.66
C GLN A 278 1.80 -8.25 -29.05
N GLU A 279 2.85 -7.66 -29.60
CA GLU A 279 3.38 -8.03 -30.92
C GLU A 279 3.67 -9.54 -30.98
N GLY A 280 3.22 -10.17 -32.06
CA GLY A 280 3.39 -11.61 -32.28
C GLY A 280 2.38 -12.51 -31.56
N ASN A 281 1.42 -11.97 -30.80
CA ASN A 281 0.36 -12.76 -30.17
C ASN A 281 -1.04 -12.36 -30.67
N PRO A 282 -2.01 -13.30 -30.68
CA PRO A 282 -3.41 -12.98 -30.92
C PRO A 282 -3.96 -11.98 -29.90
N THR A 283 -5.05 -11.32 -30.27
CA THR A 283 -5.82 -10.48 -29.35
C THR A 283 -6.32 -11.31 -28.16
N ALA A 284 -6.24 -10.74 -26.96
CA ALA A 284 -6.60 -11.41 -25.70
C ALA A 284 -5.68 -12.57 -25.30
N GLU A 285 -4.49 -12.65 -25.88
CA GLU A 285 -3.43 -13.57 -25.50
C GLU A 285 -2.14 -12.84 -25.20
N TRP A 286 -1.47 -13.21 -24.10
CA TRP A 286 -0.23 -12.58 -23.68
C TRP A 286 0.77 -13.60 -23.15
N VAL A 287 2.02 -13.51 -23.61
CA VAL A 287 3.16 -14.20 -22.99
C VAL A 287 3.83 -13.25 -22.01
N VAL A 288 3.79 -13.59 -20.72
CA VAL A 288 4.34 -12.76 -19.65
C VAL A 288 5.87 -12.76 -19.72
N PRO A 289 6.51 -11.58 -19.86
CA PRO A 289 7.97 -11.51 -19.88
C PRO A 289 8.61 -11.94 -18.56
N GLU A 290 9.85 -12.42 -18.63
CA GLU A 290 10.65 -12.76 -17.45
C GLU A 290 10.77 -11.57 -16.48
N GLY A 291 10.64 -11.85 -15.18
CA GLY A 291 10.66 -10.83 -14.12
C GLY A 291 9.47 -9.87 -14.14
N GLN A 292 8.40 -10.21 -14.86
CA GLN A 292 7.15 -9.45 -14.91
C GLN A 292 5.95 -10.33 -14.56
N TYR A 293 4.83 -9.67 -14.26
CA TYR A 293 3.59 -10.31 -13.83
C TYR A 293 2.40 -9.76 -14.63
N PHE A 294 1.46 -10.64 -14.94
CA PHE A 294 0.16 -10.30 -15.48
C PHE A 294 -0.85 -10.28 -14.35
N VAL A 295 -1.44 -9.13 -14.08
CA VAL A 295 -2.34 -8.92 -12.94
C VAL A 295 -3.75 -8.57 -13.40
N MET A 296 -4.74 -9.03 -12.64
CA MET A 296 -6.15 -8.75 -12.91
C MET A 296 -6.88 -8.32 -11.64
N GLY A 297 -7.93 -7.52 -11.81
CA GLY A 297 -8.87 -7.23 -10.73
C GLY A 297 -9.89 -8.35 -10.57
N ASP A 298 -10.31 -8.58 -9.33
CA ASP A 298 -11.38 -9.55 -9.04
C ASP A 298 -12.74 -9.03 -9.54
N ASN A 299 -12.92 -7.70 -9.68
CA ASN A 299 -14.06 -7.11 -10.36
C ASN A 299 -13.74 -7.01 -11.86
N ARG A 300 -13.97 -8.11 -12.59
CA ARG A 300 -13.40 -8.34 -13.92
C ARG A 300 -13.82 -7.27 -14.93
N ASP A 301 -15.07 -6.85 -14.89
CA ASP A 301 -15.59 -5.86 -15.84
C ASP A 301 -15.35 -4.40 -15.41
N HIS A 302 -14.95 -4.16 -14.16
CA HIS A 302 -14.67 -2.82 -13.60
C HIS A 302 -13.23 -2.68 -13.09
N SER A 303 -12.28 -3.30 -13.79
CA SER A 303 -10.87 -3.27 -13.43
C SER A 303 -10.01 -2.85 -14.63
N ASP A 304 -9.28 -1.74 -14.50
CA ASP A 304 -8.20 -1.37 -15.41
C ASP A 304 -6.90 -2.06 -14.98
N ASP A 305 -6.56 -3.15 -15.64
CA ASP A 305 -5.49 -4.10 -15.27
C ASP A 305 -4.66 -4.56 -16.48
N SER A 306 -3.89 -5.64 -16.33
CA SER A 306 -2.92 -6.05 -17.36
C SER A 306 -3.51 -6.38 -18.72
N ARG A 307 -4.80 -6.71 -18.78
CA ARG A 307 -5.52 -6.87 -20.05
C ARG A 307 -5.48 -5.60 -20.90
N PHE A 308 -5.29 -4.45 -20.27
CA PHE A 308 -5.49 -3.13 -20.85
C PHE A 308 -4.19 -2.34 -20.97
N TRP A 309 -3.28 -2.43 -19.99
CA TRP A 309 -2.02 -1.67 -20.00
C TRP A 309 -0.76 -2.53 -19.96
N GLY A 310 -0.89 -3.86 -19.97
CA GLY A 310 0.24 -4.78 -20.03
C GLY A 310 0.79 -5.17 -18.66
N PHE A 311 2.08 -5.41 -18.56
CA PHE A 311 2.65 -6.18 -17.45
C PHE A 311 3.20 -5.31 -16.32
N VAL A 312 3.38 -5.93 -15.14
CA VAL A 312 3.97 -5.30 -13.96
C VAL A 312 5.38 -5.85 -13.73
N PRO A 313 6.45 -5.03 -13.81
CA PRO A 313 7.79 -5.46 -13.43
C PRO A 313 7.88 -5.82 -11.95
N GLU A 314 8.66 -6.84 -11.59
CA GLU A 314 8.85 -7.28 -10.19
C GLU A 314 9.29 -6.15 -9.25
N LYS A 315 10.15 -5.26 -9.75
CA LYS A 315 10.65 -4.09 -9.01
C LYS A 315 9.52 -3.14 -8.58
N ASN A 316 8.39 -3.10 -9.28
CA ASN A 316 7.26 -2.24 -8.97
C ASN A 316 6.43 -2.77 -7.80
N ILE A 317 6.57 -4.05 -7.44
CA ILE A 317 5.76 -4.69 -6.39
C ILE A 317 6.22 -4.17 -5.01
N VAL A 318 5.28 -3.65 -4.24
CA VAL A 318 5.51 -3.14 -2.87
C VAL A 318 5.39 -4.26 -1.84
N GLY A 319 4.40 -5.15 -1.99
CA GLY A 319 4.21 -6.26 -1.08
C GLY A 319 2.93 -7.05 -1.33
N LYS A 320 2.70 -8.08 -0.51
CA LYS A 320 1.50 -8.94 -0.55
C LYS A 320 0.43 -8.41 0.40
N ALA A 321 -0.80 -8.24 -0.07
CA ALA A 321 -1.93 -7.94 0.80
C ALA A 321 -2.35 -9.21 1.56
N THR A 322 -2.35 -9.17 2.88
CA THR A 322 -2.55 -10.38 3.71
C THR A 322 -3.83 -10.38 4.53
N TYR A 323 -4.22 -9.23 5.09
CA TYR A 323 -5.39 -9.13 5.97
C TYR A 323 -6.10 -7.79 5.81
N ILE A 324 -7.41 -7.78 5.99
CA ILE A 324 -8.20 -6.58 6.21
C ILE A 324 -8.21 -6.34 7.73
N TRP A 325 -7.63 -5.25 8.23
CA TRP A 325 -7.62 -4.99 9.69
C TRP A 325 -8.81 -4.13 10.14
N MET A 326 -9.38 -3.34 9.23
CA MET A 326 -10.55 -2.51 9.48
C MET A 326 -11.31 -2.32 8.16
N SER A 327 -12.61 -2.05 8.24
CA SER A 327 -13.44 -1.83 7.07
C SER A 327 -14.54 -0.81 7.37
N LEU A 328 -14.62 0.24 6.55
CA LEU A 328 -15.64 1.27 6.64
C LEU A 328 -16.71 1.02 5.59
N GLU A 329 -17.97 1.21 5.97
CA GLU A 329 -19.07 1.29 5.01
C GLU A 329 -19.02 2.67 4.34
N LYS A 330 -18.68 2.69 3.05
CA LYS A 330 -18.40 3.92 2.31
C LYS A 330 -18.48 3.66 0.81
N GLU A 331 -19.06 4.62 0.09
CA GLU A 331 -18.99 4.71 -1.37
C GLU A 331 -17.78 5.57 -1.83
N PRO A 332 -17.31 5.39 -3.09
CA PRO A 332 -16.24 6.21 -3.64
C PRO A 332 -16.50 7.71 -3.47
N ASN A 333 -15.53 8.44 -2.92
CA ASN A 333 -15.59 9.89 -2.65
C ASN A 333 -16.62 10.36 -1.60
N GLU A 334 -17.29 9.45 -0.90
CA GLU A 334 -18.25 9.81 0.17
C GLU A 334 -17.67 9.69 1.58
N TRP A 335 -18.36 10.26 2.57
CA TRP A 335 -18.02 10.03 3.98
C TRP A 335 -18.50 8.64 4.41
N PRO A 336 -17.75 7.93 5.28
CA PRO A 336 -18.18 6.64 5.78
C PRO A 336 -19.46 6.77 6.59
N THR A 337 -20.41 5.86 6.33
CA THR A 337 -21.72 5.78 7.01
C THR A 337 -21.71 4.81 8.18
N GLY A 338 -20.75 3.90 8.24
CA GLY A 338 -20.69 2.84 9.25
C GLY A 338 -19.38 2.04 9.25
N LEU A 339 -19.36 0.97 10.05
CA LEU A 339 -18.27 0.02 10.16
C LEU A 339 -18.75 -1.37 9.73
N ARG A 340 -17.98 -2.03 8.86
CA ARG A 340 -18.21 -3.41 8.42
C ARG A 340 -17.43 -4.39 9.29
N PHE A 341 -17.89 -4.59 10.52
CA PHE A 341 -17.20 -5.40 11.54
C PHE A 341 -16.96 -6.84 11.09
N GLU A 342 -17.83 -7.40 10.26
CA GLU A 342 -17.72 -8.75 9.70
C GLU A 342 -16.49 -8.94 8.79
N ARG A 343 -15.89 -7.84 8.31
CA ARG A 343 -14.68 -7.85 7.47
C ARG A 343 -13.40 -7.61 8.27
N PHE A 344 -13.48 -7.32 9.56
CA PHE A 344 -12.30 -7.05 10.38
C PHE A 344 -11.49 -8.34 10.57
N PHE A 345 -10.16 -8.19 10.54
CA PHE A 345 -9.18 -9.27 10.67
C PHE A 345 -9.41 -10.45 9.70
N THR A 346 -10.02 -10.19 8.55
CA THR A 346 -10.28 -11.22 7.55
C THR A 346 -9.04 -11.42 6.69
N ALA A 347 -8.63 -12.69 6.53
CA ALA A 347 -7.53 -13.06 5.66
C ALA A 347 -7.90 -12.87 4.20
N ILE A 348 -6.98 -12.30 3.43
CA ILE A 348 -7.10 -12.22 1.98
C ILE A 348 -6.56 -13.52 1.40
N LYS A 349 -7.39 -14.20 0.62
CA LYS A 349 -7.02 -15.42 -0.09
C LYS A 349 -6.39 -15.08 -1.42
#